data_AF-A0AA38LQZ2-F1
#
_entry.id   AF-A0AA38LQZ2-F1
#
_cell.length_a   1.000
_cell.length_b   1.000
_cell.length_c   1.000
_cell.angle_alpha   90.00
_cell.angle_beta   90.00
_cell.angle_gamma   90.00
#
_symmetry.space_group_name_H-M   'P 1'
#
loop_
_entity.id
_entity.type
_entity.pdbx_description
1 polymer ?
#
loop_
_entity_poly.entity_id
_entity_poly.type
_entity_poly.pdbx_seq_one_letter_code
_entity_poly.pdbx_strand_id
1 'polypeptide(L)'
;MEYVDLCLIHWPIKLIKAAPLAWPKENEFLPLDLKSTWEGMEKCVEMGFTKAIGISNFSSKKIEDLLSHARIPPAVNQVEMHPMWQQKKLRECCSKHNIHVLLRWGIEQGVSVPPKSYNRGRISENFPIFDWCLNPEDHDKIGKIEQGKILRGEEFVNGTTSPYKSVQELWDGERCKILQSHM
;
A
#
# COMPACT_ATOMS: atom_id res chain seq x y z
N MET A 1 -19.77 15.56 5.58
CA MET A 1 -18.84 14.64 6.24
C MET A 1 -17.90 15.51 7.06
N GLU A 2 -17.88 15.35 8.39
CA GLU A 2 -17.15 16.24 9.32
C GLU A 2 -15.76 15.70 9.70
N TYR A 3 -15.55 14.39 9.56
CA TYR A 3 -14.28 13.70 9.76
C TYR A 3 -14.22 12.44 8.88
N VAL A 4 -13.03 11.84 8.74
CA VAL A 4 -12.85 10.50 8.15
C VAL A 4 -12.27 9.51 9.17
N ASP A 5 -12.65 8.23 9.13
CA ASP A 5 -12.08 7.27 10.09
C ASP A 5 -10.59 6.96 9.82
N LEU A 6 -10.16 6.99 8.56
CA LEU A 6 -8.78 6.74 8.15
C LEU A 6 -8.38 7.64 6.98
N CYS A 7 -7.26 8.36 7.11
CA CYS A 7 -6.65 9.13 6.04
C CYS A 7 -5.27 8.55 5.69
N LEU A 8 -4.98 8.36 4.40
CA LEU A 8 -3.74 7.72 3.95
C LEU A 8 -2.92 8.65 3.05
N ILE A 9 -1.60 8.66 3.21
CA ILE A 9 -0.70 9.07 2.11
C ILE A 9 -0.82 8.01 1.01
N HIS A 10 -1.35 8.38 -0.15
CA HIS A 10 -1.67 7.41 -1.21
C HIS A 10 -0.40 6.81 -1.84
N TRP A 11 0.61 7.65 -2.10
CA TRP A 11 1.89 7.25 -2.69
C TRP A 11 3.02 8.10 -2.10
N PRO A 12 4.25 7.57 -1.98
CA PRO A 12 5.40 8.33 -1.53
C PRO A 12 5.96 9.23 -2.65
N ILE A 13 5.11 10.07 -3.25
CA ILE A 13 5.49 11.05 -4.28
C ILE A 13 4.79 12.37 -4.02
N LYS A 14 5.35 13.46 -4.57
CA LYS A 14 4.71 14.76 -4.57
C LYS A 14 4.62 15.25 -6.01
N LEU A 15 3.42 15.64 -6.41
CA LEU A 15 3.14 16.21 -7.73
C LEU A 15 2.67 17.65 -7.60
N ILE A 16 2.77 18.43 -8.68
CA ILE A 16 2.08 19.72 -8.77
C ILE A 16 0.56 19.51 -8.70
N LYS A 17 -0.17 20.53 -8.22
CA LYS A 17 -1.61 20.44 -7.96
C LYS A 17 -2.46 20.03 -9.18
N ALA A 18 -2.05 20.41 -10.39
CA ALA A 18 -2.77 20.15 -11.63
C ALA A 18 -2.34 18.85 -12.33
N ALA A 19 -1.35 18.13 -11.80
CA ALA A 19 -0.85 16.92 -12.42
C ALA A 19 -1.92 15.82 -12.37
N PRO A 20 -2.11 15.05 -13.45
CA PRO A 20 -2.90 13.83 -13.40
C PRO A 20 -2.17 12.79 -12.52
N LEU A 21 -2.94 12.00 -11.77
CA LEU A 21 -2.40 10.85 -11.05
C LEU A 21 -1.93 9.73 -12.00
N ALA A 22 -2.55 9.63 -13.17
CA ALA A 22 -2.20 8.67 -14.20
C ALA A 22 -1.22 9.33 -15.20
N TRP A 23 0.04 8.88 -15.20
CA TRP A 23 1.12 9.38 -16.04
C TRP A 23 1.39 10.89 -15.91
N PRO A 24 1.87 11.35 -14.73
CA PRO A 24 2.39 12.70 -14.59
C PRO A 24 3.57 12.94 -15.55
N LYS A 25 3.67 14.17 -16.07
CA LYS A 25 4.79 14.59 -16.91
C LYS A 25 6.04 14.78 -16.05
N GLU A 26 7.21 14.74 -16.67
CA GLU A 26 8.48 14.91 -15.95
C GLU A 26 8.51 16.19 -15.09
N ASN A 27 8.17 17.34 -15.67
CA ASN A 27 8.19 18.61 -14.93
C ASN A 27 7.10 18.76 -13.85
N GLU A 28 6.29 17.73 -13.60
CA GLU A 28 5.18 17.76 -12.63
C GLU A 28 5.56 17.14 -11.28
N PHE A 29 6.74 16.53 -11.16
CA PHE A 29 7.25 16.01 -9.89
C PHE A 29 7.89 17.12 -9.04
N LEU A 30 7.64 17.06 -7.73
CA LEU A 30 8.21 17.97 -6.75
C LEU A 30 9.03 17.17 -5.71
N PRO A 31 10.01 17.80 -5.03
CA PRO A 31 10.70 17.17 -3.92
C PRO A 31 9.73 16.70 -2.84
N LEU A 32 9.84 15.43 -2.47
CA LEU A 32 9.05 14.83 -1.40
C LEU A 32 9.66 15.19 -0.05
N ASP A 33 8.91 15.95 0.75
CA ASP A 33 9.17 16.10 2.18
C ASP A 33 8.14 15.29 2.95
N LEU A 34 8.46 14.01 3.14
CA LEU A 34 7.58 13.07 3.83
C LEU A 34 7.42 13.43 5.31
N LYS A 35 8.47 13.94 5.96
CA LYS A 35 8.45 14.31 7.37
C LYS A 35 7.42 15.41 7.63
N SER A 36 7.53 16.53 6.91
CA SER A 36 6.57 17.63 7.05
C SER A 36 5.15 17.23 6.68
N THR A 37 5.00 16.35 5.68
CA THR A 37 3.69 15.79 5.30
C THR A 37 3.08 14.98 6.44
N TRP A 38 3.88 14.11 7.08
CA TRP A 38 3.43 13.30 8.21
C TRP A 38 3.08 14.14 9.43
N GLU A 39 3.89 15.13 9.78
CA GLU A 39 3.59 16.09 10.86
C GLU A 39 2.24 16.81 10.61
N GLY A 40 1.91 17.11 9.36
CA GLY A 40 0.60 17.63 8.97
C GLY A 40 -0.54 16.63 9.22
N MET A 41 -0.34 15.36 8.90
CA MET A 41 -1.32 14.29 9.17
C MET A 41 -1.53 14.08 10.68
N GLU A 42 -0.48 14.13 11.48
CA GLU A 42 -0.59 14.05 12.94
C GLU A 42 -1.45 15.19 13.51
N LYS A 43 -1.26 16.42 13.00
CA LYS A 43 -2.13 17.56 13.37
C LYS A 43 -3.58 17.33 12.98
N CYS A 44 -3.86 16.69 11.84
CA CYS A 44 -5.23 16.33 11.47
C CYS A 44 -5.88 15.37 12.48
N VAL A 45 -5.11 14.48 13.11
CA VAL A 45 -5.60 13.63 14.22
C VAL A 45 -5.88 14.48 15.45
N GLU A 46 -4.94 15.33 15.86
CA GLU A 46 -5.06 16.20 17.04
C GLU A 46 -6.27 17.16 16.93
N MET A 47 -6.58 17.62 15.71
CA MET A 47 -7.72 18.49 15.42
C MET A 47 -9.05 17.74 15.25
N GLY A 48 -9.05 16.40 15.29
CA GLY A 48 -10.26 15.58 15.14
C GLY A 48 -10.78 15.44 13.70
N PHE A 49 -10.01 15.82 12.68
CA PHE A 49 -10.40 15.66 11.27
C PHE A 49 -10.29 14.21 10.79
N THR A 50 -9.47 13.40 11.46
CA THR A 50 -9.38 11.97 11.20
C THR A 50 -9.14 11.19 12.49
N LYS A 51 -9.71 9.99 12.60
CA LYS A 51 -9.47 9.11 13.77
C LYS A 51 -8.15 8.36 13.69
N ALA A 52 -7.71 8.03 12.47
CA ALA A 52 -6.46 7.34 12.21
C ALA A 52 -5.77 7.89 10.95
N ILE A 53 -4.45 7.75 10.92
CA ILE A 53 -3.62 8.10 9.76
C ILE A 53 -2.77 6.91 9.37
N GLY A 54 -2.45 6.82 8.09
CA GLY A 54 -1.65 5.74 7.55
C GLY A 54 -1.02 6.09 6.22
N ILE A 55 -0.49 5.07 5.58
CA ILE A 55 0.25 5.15 4.33
C ILE A 55 -0.28 4.11 3.35
N SER A 56 0.07 4.26 2.09
CA SER A 56 -0.27 3.34 1.02
C SER A 56 0.88 3.29 0.04
N ASN A 57 1.20 2.09 -0.45
CA ASN A 57 2.32 1.86 -1.38
C ASN A 57 3.70 2.20 -0.79
N PHE A 58 3.92 1.94 0.50
CA PHE A 58 5.22 2.10 1.16
C PHE A 58 5.92 0.74 1.30
N SER A 59 7.21 0.72 0.98
CA SER A 59 8.13 -0.41 1.21
C SER A 59 8.51 -0.51 2.69
N SER A 60 9.09 -1.65 3.09
CA SER A 60 9.55 -1.82 4.48
C SER A 60 10.58 -0.76 4.90
N LYS A 61 11.49 -0.38 3.99
CA LYS A 61 12.50 0.64 4.28
C LYS A 61 11.86 2.02 4.53
N LYS A 62 10.91 2.43 3.69
CA LYS A 62 10.20 3.70 3.86
C LYS A 62 9.37 3.73 5.15
N ILE A 63 8.86 2.58 5.59
CA ILE A 63 8.20 2.45 6.90
C ILE A 63 9.18 2.72 8.04
N GLU A 64 10.35 2.05 8.04
CA GLU A 64 11.36 2.26 9.08
C GLU A 64 11.86 3.71 9.12
N ASP A 65 12.08 4.31 7.95
CA ASP A 65 12.46 5.72 7.82
C ASP A 65 11.38 6.64 8.43
N LEU A 66 10.11 6.42 8.13
CA LEU A 66 8.99 7.18 8.68
C LEU A 66 8.88 7.02 10.21
N LEU A 67 8.97 5.79 10.71
CA LEU A 67 8.87 5.47 12.14
C LEU A 67 10.00 6.11 12.95
N SER A 68 11.15 6.39 12.35
CA SER A 68 12.28 7.04 13.02
C SER A 68 11.96 8.46 13.52
N HIS A 69 10.92 9.11 12.98
CA HIS A 69 10.54 10.47 13.31
C HIS A 69 9.04 10.70 13.54
N ALA A 70 8.20 9.66 13.40
CA ALA A 70 6.76 9.75 13.65
C ALA A 70 6.44 9.77 15.15
N ARG A 71 5.60 10.70 15.60
CA ARG A 71 5.02 10.69 16.95
C ARG A 71 3.80 9.78 17.02
N ILE A 72 2.95 9.85 16.00
CA ILE A 72 1.82 8.94 15.80
C ILE A 72 2.24 7.95 14.70
N PRO A 73 2.42 6.66 14.99
CA PRO A 73 2.78 5.68 13.98
C PRO A 73 1.62 5.47 12.97
N PRO A 74 1.91 5.11 11.71
CA PRO A 74 0.86 4.78 10.75
C PRO A 74 0.05 3.58 11.23
N ALA A 75 -1.26 3.71 11.30
CA ALA A 75 -2.15 2.62 11.70
C ALA A 75 -2.28 1.53 10.62
N VAL A 76 -2.15 1.92 9.34
CA VAL A 76 -2.37 1.07 8.18
C VAL A 76 -1.31 1.36 7.11
N ASN A 77 -0.80 0.31 6.45
CA ASN A 77 -0.15 0.40 5.16
C ASN A 77 -1.00 -0.34 4.11
N GLN A 78 -1.73 0.43 3.28
CA GLN A 78 -2.56 -0.14 2.21
C GLN A 78 -1.68 -0.48 1.01
N VAL A 79 -1.60 -1.76 0.66
CA VAL A 79 -0.75 -2.21 -0.45
C VAL A 79 -1.45 -3.28 -1.27
N GLU A 80 -1.03 -3.41 -2.53
CA GLU A 80 -1.40 -4.54 -3.39
C GLU A 80 -1.01 -5.85 -2.71
N MET A 81 -1.96 -6.78 -2.52
CA MET A 81 -1.63 -8.09 -1.99
C MET A 81 -2.59 -9.15 -2.54
N HIS A 82 -2.06 -10.25 -3.04
CA HIS A 82 -2.86 -11.35 -3.55
C HIS A 82 -2.03 -12.63 -3.59
N PRO A 83 -2.60 -13.81 -3.92
CA PRO A 83 -1.83 -15.06 -4.00
C PRO A 83 -0.56 -14.97 -4.86
N MET A 84 -0.60 -14.22 -5.96
CA MET A 84 0.55 -13.92 -6.84
C MET A 84 1.46 -12.79 -6.33
N TRP A 85 1.14 -12.13 -5.21
CA TRP A 85 1.95 -11.07 -4.60
C TRP A 85 1.69 -10.99 -3.09
N GLN A 86 2.35 -11.87 -2.34
CA GLN A 86 2.05 -12.16 -0.93
C GLN A 86 2.75 -11.23 0.06
N GLN A 87 3.71 -10.43 -0.40
CA GLN A 87 4.36 -9.36 0.38
C GLN A 87 4.98 -9.83 1.72
N LYS A 88 5.53 -11.05 1.81
CA LYS A 88 6.00 -11.66 3.08
C LYS A 88 6.89 -10.73 3.93
N LYS A 89 7.95 -10.17 3.32
CA LYS A 89 8.87 -9.23 3.99
C LYS A 89 8.14 -8.01 4.57
N LEU A 90 7.27 -7.39 3.77
CA LEU A 90 6.52 -6.22 4.19
C LEU A 90 5.53 -6.54 5.31
N ARG A 91 4.88 -7.71 5.26
CA ARG A 91 3.97 -8.18 6.32
C ARG A 91 4.71 -8.40 7.63
N GLU A 92 5.90 -8.98 7.61
CA GLU A 92 6.74 -9.15 8.79
C GLU A 92 7.14 -7.79 9.39
N CYS A 93 7.53 -6.82 8.55
CA CYS A 93 7.83 -5.45 8.98
C CYS A 93 6.59 -4.78 9.61
N CYS A 94 5.43 -4.84 8.94
CA CYS A 94 4.20 -4.24 9.45
C CYS A 94 3.75 -4.90 10.77
N SER A 95 3.82 -6.23 10.87
CA SER A 95 3.47 -6.98 12.08
C SER A 95 4.36 -6.60 13.27
N LYS A 96 5.68 -6.48 13.06
CA LYS A 96 6.64 -6.03 14.08
C LYS A 96 6.27 -4.67 14.68
N HIS A 97 5.66 -3.79 13.88
CA HIS A 97 5.33 -2.42 14.24
C HIS A 97 3.84 -2.19 14.51
N ASN A 98 3.03 -3.26 14.61
CA ASN A 98 1.56 -3.18 14.78
C ASN A 98 0.83 -2.36 13.69
N ILE A 99 1.33 -2.41 12.45
CA ILE A 99 0.71 -1.76 11.28
C ILE A 99 -0.17 -2.80 10.56
N HIS A 100 -1.43 -2.46 10.29
CA HIS A 100 -2.33 -3.35 9.55
C HIS A 100 -2.10 -3.28 8.03
N VAL A 101 -2.19 -4.43 7.35
CA VAL A 101 -2.19 -4.58 5.87
C VAL A 101 -3.60 -4.98 5.41
N LEU A 102 -3.94 -4.90 4.10
CA LEU A 102 -5.28 -5.25 3.57
C LEU A 102 -5.38 -6.43 2.51
N LEU A 103 -6.24 -7.50 2.67
CA LEU A 103 -6.99 -8.44 1.71
C LEU A 103 -7.36 -9.90 2.25
N ARG A 104 -8.22 -10.75 1.60
CA ARG A 104 -8.94 -11.98 2.17
C ARG A 104 -8.10 -13.21 2.50
N TRP A 105 -7.26 -13.71 1.60
CA TRP A 105 -6.16 -14.60 2.01
C TRP A 105 -5.34 -13.92 3.11
N GLY A 106 -5.25 -12.58 3.05
CA GLY A 106 -4.72 -11.79 4.13
C GLY A 106 -5.50 -11.87 5.44
N ILE A 107 -6.82 -12.09 5.52
CA ILE A 107 -7.52 -12.21 6.82
C ILE A 107 -6.90 -13.35 7.63
N GLU A 108 -6.65 -14.50 6.99
CA GLU A 108 -5.96 -15.63 7.61
C GLU A 108 -4.46 -15.36 7.87
N GLN A 109 -3.91 -14.30 7.27
CA GLN A 109 -2.57 -13.76 7.56
C GLN A 109 -2.60 -12.53 8.50
N GLY A 110 -3.75 -12.18 9.09
CA GLY A 110 -3.93 -11.04 10.01
C GLY A 110 -4.20 -9.66 9.38
N VAL A 111 -4.86 -9.63 8.21
CA VAL A 111 -4.93 -8.47 7.30
C VAL A 111 -6.39 -8.19 6.86
N SER A 112 -6.88 -6.93 6.88
CA SER A 112 -8.32 -6.57 6.62
C SER A 112 -8.65 -6.37 5.13
N VAL A 113 -9.88 -6.39 4.60
CA VAL A 113 -10.07 -6.51 3.11
C VAL A 113 -11.09 -5.52 2.58
N PRO A 114 -10.73 -4.65 1.62
CA PRO A 114 -11.73 -3.85 0.90
C PRO A 114 -11.95 -4.39 -0.53
N PRO A 115 -12.73 -5.47 -0.74
CA PRO A 115 -13.01 -5.97 -2.08
C PRO A 115 -13.88 -4.97 -2.84
N LYS A 116 -13.38 -4.44 -3.95
CA LYS A 116 -14.14 -3.50 -4.79
C LYS A 116 -15.06 -4.27 -5.74
N SER A 117 -16.35 -3.96 -5.73
CA SER A 117 -17.32 -4.41 -6.71
C SER A 117 -18.42 -3.36 -6.89
N TYR A 118 -18.95 -3.21 -8.11
CA TYR A 118 -20.18 -2.46 -8.39
C TYR A 118 -21.39 -3.37 -8.64
N ASN A 119 -21.16 -4.70 -8.69
CA ASN A 119 -22.19 -5.70 -8.89
C ASN A 119 -22.73 -6.17 -7.53
N ARG A 120 -24.04 -6.02 -7.31
CA ARG A 120 -24.69 -6.36 -6.04
C ARG A 120 -24.54 -7.83 -5.64
N GLY A 121 -24.63 -8.75 -6.60
CA GLY A 121 -24.40 -10.18 -6.36
C GLY A 121 -22.99 -10.43 -5.82
N ARG A 122 -21.97 -9.89 -6.50
CA ARG A 122 -20.57 -9.99 -6.06
C ARG A 122 -20.31 -9.29 -4.72
N ILE A 123 -20.97 -8.18 -4.43
CA ILE A 123 -20.86 -7.52 -3.11
C ILE A 123 -21.39 -8.47 -2.02
N SER A 124 -22.54 -9.09 -2.27
CA SER A 124 -23.14 -10.06 -1.34
C SER A 124 -22.28 -11.32 -1.18
N GLU A 125 -21.66 -11.81 -2.25
CA GLU A 125 -20.77 -12.99 -2.23
C GLU A 125 -19.44 -12.69 -1.52
N ASN A 126 -18.95 -11.45 -1.57
CA ASN A 126 -17.70 -11.04 -0.93
C ASN A 126 -17.83 -10.80 0.58
N PHE A 127 -19.05 -10.75 1.14
CA PHE A 127 -19.29 -10.41 2.55
C PHE A 127 -19.22 -11.61 3.52
N PRO A 128 -19.82 -12.80 3.24
CA PRO A 128 -19.82 -13.96 4.15
C PRO A 128 -18.49 -14.74 4.11
N ILE A 129 -17.39 -14.01 4.12
CA ILE A 129 -16.05 -14.60 4.10
C ILE A 129 -15.68 -15.18 5.47
N PHE A 130 -16.28 -14.71 6.57
CA PHE A 130 -15.92 -15.18 7.91
C PHE A 130 -16.44 -16.59 8.25
N ASP A 131 -17.32 -17.16 7.42
CA ASP A 131 -18.02 -18.42 7.70
C ASP A 131 -17.26 -19.68 7.27
N TRP A 132 -16.06 -19.54 6.70
CA TRP A 132 -15.21 -20.64 6.25
C TRP A 132 -13.72 -20.27 6.27
N CYS A 133 -12.84 -21.28 6.27
CA CYS A 133 -11.38 -21.12 6.17
C CYS A 133 -10.76 -22.02 5.09
N LEU A 134 -9.59 -21.65 4.58
CA LEU A 134 -8.80 -22.51 3.70
C LEU A 134 -8.18 -23.67 4.49
N ASN A 135 -8.10 -24.84 3.85
CA ASN A 135 -7.39 -25.96 4.45
C ASN A 135 -5.85 -25.78 4.29
N PRO A 136 -5.03 -26.49 5.09
CA PRO A 136 -3.57 -26.36 5.04
C PRO A 136 -2.93 -26.70 3.69
N GLU A 137 -3.53 -27.62 2.92
CA GLU A 137 -3.02 -28.00 1.60
C GLU A 137 -3.18 -26.87 0.58
N ASP A 138 -4.34 -26.22 0.57
CA ASP A 138 -4.61 -25.07 -0.29
C ASP A 138 -3.75 -23.86 0.11
N HIS A 139 -3.48 -23.68 1.41
CA HIS A 139 -2.51 -22.70 1.88
C HIS A 139 -1.10 -22.95 1.32
N ASP A 140 -0.63 -24.20 1.34
CA ASP A 140 0.69 -24.57 0.83
C ASP A 140 0.77 -24.38 -0.70
N LYS A 141 -0.28 -24.78 -1.43
CA LYS A 141 -0.39 -24.55 -2.88
C LYS A 141 -0.34 -23.06 -3.21
N ILE A 142 -1.11 -22.23 -2.51
CA ILE A 142 -1.10 -20.78 -2.68
C ILE A 142 0.29 -20.20 -2.36
N GLY A 143 0.93 -20.69 -1.29
CA GLY A 143 2.26 -20.28 -0.87
C GLY A 143 3.36 -20.48 -1.92
N LYS A 144 3.14 -21.40 -2.88
CA LYS A 144 4.07 -21.75 -3.97
C LYS A 144 3.82 -21.03 -5.28
N ILE A 145 2.75 -20.24 -5.40
CA ILE A 145 2.44 -19.48 -6.62
C ILE A 145 3.59 -18.51 -6.93
N GLU A 146 3.91 -18.34 -8.22
CA GLU A 146 4.92 -17.38 -8.64
C GLU A 146 4.56 -15.96 -8.23
N GLN A 147 5.55 -15.22 -7.72
CA GLN A 147 5.34 -13.91 -7.13
C GLN A 147 5.67 -12.79 -8.12
N GLY A 148 4.73 -11.89 -8.38
CA GLY A 148 4.91 -10.69 -9.19
C GLY A 148 3.86 -9.61 -8.91
N LYS A 149 4.33 -8.36 -8.96
CA LYS A 149 3.55 -7.16 -8.67
C LYS A 149 2.89 -6.62 -9.94
N ILE A 150 1.59 -6.37 -9.89
CA ILE A 150 0.79 -5.77 -10.96
C ILE A 150 0.92 -4.24 -10.94
N LEU A 151 0.69 -3.60 -9.78
CA LEU A 151 0.74 -2.15 -9.63
C LEU A 151 2.18 -1.72 -9.37
N ARG A 152 2.99 -1.65 -10.43
CA ARG A 152 4.44 -1.40 -10.35
C ARG A 152 4.81 0.07 -10.09
N GLY A 153 3.93 1.02 -10.41
CA GLY A 153 4.22 2.45 -10.30
C GLY A 153 5.22 2.94 -11.36
N GLU A 154 5.20 2.34 -12.56
CA GLU A 154 6.08 2.72 -13.68
C GLU A 154 5.85 4.17 -14.12
N GLU A 155 4.64 4.68 -13.93
CA GLU A 155 4.23 6.06 -14.17
C GLU A 155 4.90 7.06 -13.22
N PHE A 156 5.48 6.60 -12.11
CA PHE A 156 6.07 7.46 -11.07
C PHE A 156 7.60 7.47 -11.10
N VAL A 157 8.23 6.84 -12.09
CA VAL A 157 9.69 6.77 -12.17
C VAL A 157 10.17 7.41 -13.47
N ASN A 158 11.21 8.23 -13.38
CA ASN A 158 11.89 8.81 -14.54
C ASN A 158 13.32 9.23 -14.19
N GLY A 159 14.17 9.42 -15.20
CA GLY A 159 15.58 9.73 -15.00
C GLY A 159 15.89 11.19 -14.63
N THR A 160 14.90 12.08 -14.55
CA THR A 160 15.11 13.53 -14.54
C THR A 160 14.59 14.21 -13.27
N THR A 161 13.33 14.00 -12.95
CA THR A 161 12.52 14.88 -12.08
C THR A 161 11.79 14.11 -10.99
N SER A 162 11.46 12.85 -11.23
CA SER A 162 10.92 11.97 -10.21
C SER A 162 11.95 11.78 -9.08
N PRO A 163 11.51 11.67 -7.81
CA PRO A 163 12.38 11.24 -6.73
C PRO A 163 12.92 9.81 -6.92
N TYR A 164 12.38 9.04 -7.88
CA TYR A 164 12.77 7.66 -8.16
C TYR A 164 13.17 7.50 -9.63
N LYS A 165 14.41 7.04 -9.86
CA LYS A 165 14.94 6.82 -11.21
C LYS A 165 14.52 5.49 -11.82
N SER A 166 14.05 4.57 -10.99
CA SER A 166 13.62 3.24 -11.40
C SER A 166 12.55 2.67 -10.47
N VAL A 167 11.82 1.66 -10.96
CA VAL A 167 10.86 0.90 -10.14
C VAL A 167 11.56 0.25 -8.94
N GLN A 168 12.82 -0.15 -9.10
CA GLN A 168 13.62 -0.71 -8.02
C GLN A 168 13.89 0.32 -6.91
N GLU A 169 14.12 1.58 -7.26
CA GLU A 169 14.25 2.66 -6.26
C GLU A 169 12.92 2.98 -5.58
N LEU A 170 11.81 3.03 -6.34
CA LEU A 170 10.47 3.23 -5.78
C LEU A 170 10.13 2.17 -4.71
N TRP A 171 10.54 0.92 -4.93
CA TRP A 171 10.27 -0.19 -4.00
C TRP A 171 11.46 -0.60 -3.12
N ASP A 172 12.55 0.17 -3.09
CA ASP A 172 13.77 -0.13 -2.32
C ASP A 172 14.30 -1.57 -2.53
N GLY A 173 14.23 -2.05 -3.76
CA GLY A 173 14.64 -3.40 -4.14
C GLY A 173 13.69 -4.52 -3.69
N GLU A 174 12.52 -4.20 -3.13
CA GLU A 174 11.50 -5.18 -2.75
C GLU A 174 10.80 -5.77 -4.00
N ARG A 175 11.48 -6.76 -4.61
CA ARG A 175 11.03 -7.76 -5.59
C ARG A 175 9.86 -7.38 -6.53
N CYS A 176 10.02 -6.38 -7.40
CA CYS A 176 9.27 -6.37 -8.66
C CYS A 176 9.88 -7.39 -9.64
N LYS A 177 9.60 -8.70 -9.49
CA LYS A 177 9.82 -9.62 -10.61
C LYS A 177 8.80 -9.29 -11.70
N ILE A 178 9.26 -9.10 -12.92
CA ILE A 178 8.40 -8.92 -14.10
C ILE A 178 7.80 -10.31 -14.36
N LEU A 179 6.49 -10.47 -14.16
CA LEU A 179 5.78 -11.57 -14.79
C LEU A 179 5.85 -11.31 -16.28
N GLN A 180 6.65 -12.10 -17.01
CA GLN A 180 6.62 -12.03 -18.47
C GLN A 180 5.20 -12.39 -18.90
N SER A 181 4.54 -11.44 -19.58
CA SER A 181 3.30 -11.72 -20.28
C SER A 181 3.60 -12.85 -21.26
N HIS A 182 3.10 -14.05 -20.98
CA HIS A 182 2.92 -15.04 -22.02
C HIS A 182 1.81 -14.47 -22.90
N MET A 183 2.21 -13.87 -24.02
CA MET A 183 1.31 -13.60 -25.15
C MET A 183 0.77 -14.92 -25.68
#